data_AF-D8F2J4-F1
#
_entry.id   AF-D8F2J4-F1
#
_cell.length_a   1.000
_cell.length_b   1.000
_cell.length_c   1.000
_cell.angle_alpha   90.00
_cell.angle_beta   90.00
_cell.angle_gamma   90.00
#
_symmetry.space_group_name_H-M   'P 1'
#
loop_
_entity.id
_entity.type
_entity.pdbx_description
1 polymer ?
#
loop_
_entity_poly.entity_id
_entity_poly.type
_entity_poly.pdbx_seq_one_letter_code
_entity_poly.pdbx_strand_id
1 'polypeptide(L)'
;MKPARAKLDELYSKGLLDKTKFFDEHLELQFYELWHHEGRRARMGAMMMAPDYAWWHGFYEVKSRFNEFNEEADHLLKSGKKAYVYPDYPNATGSTQKPVEVFHTK
;
A
#
# COMPACT_ATOMS: atom_id res chain seq x y z
N MET A 1 -10.73 6.49 4.22
CA MET A 1 -9.78 6.46 3.08
C MET A 1 -9.25 7.80 2.66
N LYS A 2 -10.09 8.80 2.40
CA LYS A 2 -9.65 10.17 2.05
C LYS A 2 -8.45 10.70 2.88
N PRO A 3 -8.40 10.57 4.22
CA PRO A 3 -7.26 11.07 5.00
C PRO A 3 -5.95 10.31 4.74
N ALA A 4 -5.97 8.98 4.70
CA ALA A 4 -4.77 8.18 4.44
C ALA A 4 -4.22 8.45 3.03
N ARG A 5 -5.12 8.58 2.03
CA ARG A 5 -4.72 8.91 0.66
C ARG A 5 -4.08 10.30 0.58
N ALA A 6 -4.68 11.30 1.20
CA ALA A 6 -4.13 12.65 1.22
C ALA A 6 -2.73 12.70 1.86
N LYS A 7 -2.51 11.94 2.93
CA LYS A 7 -1.19 11.86 3.58
C LYS A 7 -0.16 11.11 2.73
N LEU A 8 -0.56 10.05 2.02
CA LEU A 8 0.30 9.38 1.04
C LEU A 8 0.69 10.34 -0.10
N ASP A 9 -0.29 11.06 -0.65
CA ASP A 9 -0.06 12.07 -1.70
C ASP A 9 0.89 13.19 -1.22
N GLU A 10 0.77 13.62 0.05
CA GLU A 10 1.68 14.58 0.68
C GLU A 10 3.12 14.05 0.71
N LEU A 11 3.32 12.80 1.14
CA LEU A 11 4.65 12.18 1.21
C LEU A 11 5.32 12.09 -0.17
N TYR A 12 4.58 11.70 -1.21
CA TYR A 12 5.08 11.73 -2.59
C TYR A 12 5.43 13.15 -3.02
N SER A 13 4.57 14.14 -2.71
CA SER A 13 4.81 15.54 -3.11
C SER A 13 6.07 16.13 -2.48
N LYS A 14 6.43 15.66 -1.27
CA LYS A 14 7.65 16.03 -0.55
C LYS A 14 8.86 15.19 -0.94
N GLY A 15 8.70 14.22 -1.83
CA GLY A 15 9.77 13.31 -2.26
C GLY A 15 10.28 12.40 -1.12
N LEU A 16 9.45 12.17 -0.11
CA LEU A 16 9.73 11.27 1.02
C LEU A 16 9.40 9.82 0.69
N LEU A 17 8.50 9.61 -0.28
CA LEU A 17 8.23 8.35 -0.94
C LEU A 17 8.59 8.46 -2.42
N ASP A 18 8.97 7.34 -3.01
CA ASP A 18 9.21 7.20 -4.45
C ASP A 18 7.92 6.85 -5.19
N LYS A 19 7.66 7.52 -6.32
CA LYS A 19 6.42 7.30 -7.09
C LYS A 19 6.65 6.44 -8.34
N THR A 20 7.88 5.96 -8.57
CA THR A 20 8.20 5.24 -9.82
C THR A 20 7.68 3.82 -9.80
N LYS A 21 7.62 3.21 -8.62
CA LYS A 21 7.08 1.88 -8.37
C LYS A 21 6.16 1.96 -7.18
N PHE A 22 5.16 1.09 -7.17
CA PHE A 22 4.20 1.00 -6.07
C PHE A 22 4.40 -0.37 -5.44
N PHE A 23 4.50 -0.42 -4.11
CA PHE A 23 4.81 -1.54 -3.22
C PHE A 23 6.26 -1.78 -2.85
N ASP A 24 7.21 -1.01 -3.37
CA ASP A 24 8.61 -1.13 -2.94
C ASP A 24 8.92 -0.26 -1.72
N GLU A 25 7.93 0.44 -1.14
CA GLU A 25 8.04 1.07 0.18
C GLU A 25 6.96 0.55 1.15
N HIS A 26 7.32 0.39 2.42
CA HIS A 26 6.43 -0.21 3.44
C HIS A 26 5.09 0.52 3.57
N LEU A 27 5.13 1.85 3.51
CA LEU A 27 3.95 2.70 3.66
C LEU A 27 2.90 2.50 2.56
N GLU A 28 3.35 2.17 1.35
CA GLU A 28 2.47 1.88 0.21
C GLU A 28 1.74 0.56 0.40
N LEU A 29 2.43 -0.44 0.94
CA LEU A 29 1.83 -1.72 1.32
C LEU A 29 0.80 -1.53 2.42
N GLN A 30 1.13 -0.78 3.48
CA GLN A 30 0.20 -0.47 4.57
C GLN A 30 -1.05 0.26 4.07
N PHE A 31 -0.87 1.22 3.17
CA PHE A 31 -1.98 1.89 2.51
C PHE A 31 -2.86 0.88 1.75
N TYR A 32 -2.26 -0.01 0.97
CA TYR A 32 -2.99 -1.03 0.22
C TYR A 32 -3.74 -2.02 1.09
N GLU A 33 -3.11 -2.54 2.13
CA GLU A 33 -3.74 -3.44 3.08
C GLU A 33 -4.96 -2.79 3.73
N LEU A 34 -4.83 -1.52 4.14
CA LEU A 34 -5.90 -0.73 4.74
C LEU A 34 -7.15 -0.68 3.83
N TRP A 35 -6.99 -0.43 2.53
CA TRP A 35 -8.13 -0.19 1.63
C TRP A 35 -8.60 -1.40 0.86
N HIS A 36 -7.66 -2.21 0.39
CA HIS A 36 -7.91 -3.30 -0.52
C HIS A 36 -8.12 -4.61 0.21
N HIS A 37 -7.27 -4.92 1.19
CA HIS A 37 -7.28 -6.24 1.82
C HIS A 37 -8.25 -6.24 3.00
N GLU A 38 -7.91 -5.51 4.06
CA GLU A 38 -8.69 -5.47 5.29
C GLU A 38 -10.00 -4.72 5.09
N GLY A 39 -9.96 -3.59 4.38
CA GLY A 39 -11.16 -2.83 4.04
C GLY A 39 -12.17 -3.65 3.23
N ARG A 40 -11.72 -4.46 2.27
CA ARG A 40 -12.61 -5.33 1.47
C ARG A 40 -13.14 -6.47 2.33
N ARG A 41 -12.28 -7.12 3.09
CA ARG A 41 -12.64 -8.25 3.95
C ARG A 41 -13.71 -7.85 4.96
N ALA A 42 -13.56 -6.69 5.60
CA ALA A 42 -14.57 -6.15 6.52
C ALA A 42 -15.93 -5.94 5.83
N ARG A 43 -15.95 -5.32 4.63
CA ARG A 43 -17.17 -5.08 3.87
C ARG A 43 -17.84 -6.39 3.42
N MET A 44 -17.06 -7.34 2.91
CA MET A 44 -17.59 -8.64 2.51
C MET A 44 -18.09 -9.45 3.70
N GLY A 45 -17.38 -9.42 4.83
CA GLY A 45 -17.82 -10.05 6.08
C GLY A 45 -19.18 -9.50 6.53
N ALA A 46 -19.37 -8.18 6.46
CA ALA A 46 -20.65 -7.55 6.77
C ALA A 46 -21.75 -7.98 5.78
N MET A 47 -21.48 -8.00 4.48
CA MET A 47 -22.45 -8.38 3.44
C MET A 47 -22.86 -9.84 3.50
N MET A 48 -21.96 -10.72 3.96
CA MET A 48 -22.19 -12.16 4.06
C MET A 48 -22.62 -12.59 5.46
N MET A 49 -23.00 -11.65 6.34
CA MET A 49 -23.43 -11.93 7.71
C MET A 49 -22.40 -12.73 8.53
N ALA A 50 -21.11 -12.50 8.27
CA ALA A 50 -20.00 -13.10 9.00
C ALA A 50 -19.43 -12.09 10.02
N PRO A 51 -19.96 -12.05 11.26
CA PRO A 51 -19.63 -11.00 12.24
C PRO A 51 -18.15 -10.98 12.63
N ASP A 52 -17.51 -12.16 12.67
CA ASP A 52 -16.08 -12.30 12.97
C ASP A 52 -15.19 -11.69 11.87
N TYR A 53 -15.57 -11.90 10.60
CA TYR A 53 -14.89 -11.29 9.44
C TYR A 53 -15.20 -9.82 9.27
N ALA A 54 -16.38 -9.38 9.70
CA ALA A 54 -16.71 -7.96 9.74
C ALA A 54 -15.85 -7.25 10.79
N TRP A 55 -15.67 -7.86 11.97
CA TRP A 55 -15.00 -7.24 13.09
C TRP A 55 -13.54 -7.65 13.25
N TRP A 56 -13.25 -8.81 13.85
CA TRP A 56 -11.91 -9.22 14.26
C TRP A 56 -10.96 -9.37 13.09
N HIS A 57 -11.39 -10.01 12.01
CA HIS A 57 -10.58 -10.10 10.79
C HIS A 57 -10.81 -8.94 9.83
N GLY A 58 -11.64 -7.95 10.18
CA GLY A 58 -12.03 -6.85 9.29
C GLY A 58 -11.71 -5.50 9.90
N PHE A 59 -12.71 -4.85 10.49
CA PHE A 59 -12.56 -3.49 11.02
C PHE A 59 -11.51 -3.34 12.11
N TYR A 60 -11.22 -4.40 12.89
CA TYR A 60 -10.13 -4.39 13.85
C TYR A 60 -8.78 -4.24 13.15
N GLU A 61 -8.49 -5.08 12.14
CA GLU A 61 -7.27 -5.02 11.33
C GLU A 61 -7.15 -3.67 10.61
N VAL A 62 -8.25 -3.16 10.03
CA VAL A 62 -8.26 -1.81 9.42
C VAL A 62 -7.79 -0.73 10.39
N LYS A 63 -8.17 -0.80 11.68
CA LYS A 63 -7.74 0.18 12.68
C LYS A 63 -6.26 0.03 13.02
N SER A 64 -5.74 -1.20 13.13
CA SER A 64 -4.31 -1.44 13.35
C SER A 64 -3.48 -0.84 12.22
N ARG A 65 -3.82 -1.19 10.97
CA ARG A 65 -3.14 -0.67 9.76
C ARG A 65 -3.21 0.84 9.67
N PHE A 66 -4.31 1.46 10.12
CA PHE A 66 -4.42 2.92 10.12
C PHE A 66 -3.46 3.57 11.10
N ASN A 67 -3.26 2.97 12.29
CA ASN A 67 -2.32 3.48 13.27
C ASN A 67 -0.88 3.34 12.77
N GLU A 68 -0.50 2.15 12.29
CA GLU A 68 0.82 1.86 11.72
C GLU A 68 1.16 2.83 10.57
N PHE A 69 0.23 3.01 9.62
CA PHE A 69 0.39 3.94 8.50
C PHE A 69 0.62 5.37 8.98
N ASN A 70 -0.16 5.86 9.94
CA ASN A 70 -0.02 7.24 10.42
C ASN A 70 1.25 7.46 11.23
N GLU A 71 1.64 6.50 12.06
CA GLU A 71 2.86 6.58 12.85
C GLU A 71 4.08 6.71 11.95
N GLU A 72 4.22 5.84 10.95
CA GLU A 72 5.34 5.87 10.02
C GLU A 72 5.28 7.13 9.14
N ALA A 73 4.11 7.51 8.63
CA ALA A 73 3.96 8.70 7.80
C ALA A 73 4.34 9.96 8.56
N ASP A 74 3.88 10.10 9.81
CA ASP A 74 4.22 11.23 10.67
C ASP A 74 5.70 11.24 11.02
N HIS A 75 6.33 10.06 11.21
CA HIS A 75 7.76 9.95 11.42
C HIS A 75 8.56 10.43 10.20
N LEU A 76 8.19 10.04 8.98
CA LEU A 76 8.84 10.53 7.75
C LEU A 76 8.65 12.04 7.56
N LEU A 77 7.42 12.55 7.78
CA LEU A 77 7.11 13.98 7.69
C LEU A 77 7.89 14.82 8.70
N LYS A 78 8.06 14.33 9.94
CA LYS A 78 8.81 15.03 10.98
C LYS A 78 10.32 14.97 10.78
N SER A 79 10.83 13.81 10.38
CA SER A 79 12.27 13.58 10.24
C SER A 79 12.85 14.07 8.91
N GLY A 80 12.01 14.21 7.88
CA GLY A 80 12.44 14.50 6.51
C GLY A 80 13.24 13.36 5.86
N LYS A 81 13.33 12.20 6.52
CA LYS A 81 13.98 11.01 5.96
C LYS A 81 13.06 10.40 4.90
N LYS A 82 13.68 9.90 3.83
CA LYS A 82 12.97 9.09 2.83
C LYS A 82 12.62 7.72 3.42
N ALA A 83 11.52 7.14 2.96
CA ALA A 83 11.22 5.76 3.32
C ALA A 83 12.27 4.81 2.74
N TYR A 84 12.31 3.62 3.32
CA TYR A 84 13.17 2.57 2.83
C TYR A 84 12.54 1.92 1.60
N VAL A 85 13.26 1.98 0.48
CA VAL A 85 12.90 1.28 -0.75
C VAL A 85 13.48 -0.13 -0.70
N TYR A 86 12.63 -1.15 -0.80
CA TYR A 86 13.00 -2.55 -0.87
C TYR A 86 13.67 -2.87 -2.21
N PRO A 87 15.00 -3.08 -2.25
CA PRO A 87 15.73 -3.22 -3.51
C PRO A 87 15.38 -4.52 -4.26
N ASP A 88 15.06 -5.57 -3.50
CA ASP A 88 14.78 -6.92 -4.02
C ASP A 88 13.28 -7.20 -4.12
N TYR A 89 12.45 -6.16 -4.26
CA TYR A 89 11.00 -6.35 -4.40
C TYR A 89 10.70 -7.17 -5.68
N PRO A 90 9.99 -8.30 -5.58
CA PRO A 90 9.69 -9.13 -6.74
C PRO A 90 8.97 -8.32 -7.82
N ASN A 91 9.35 -8.54 -9.09
CA ASN A 91 8.80 -7.82 -10.24
C ASN A 91 9.15 -6.30 -10.30
N ALA A 92 10.03 -5.79 -9.43
CA ALA A 92 10.54 -4.41 -9.51
C ALA A 92 11.76 -4.25 -10.43
N THR A 93 12.48 -5.33 -10.72
CA THR A 93 13.75 -5.34 -11.47
C THR A 93 13.68 -6.14 -12.78
N GLY A 94 12.50 -6.68 -13.13
CA GLY A 94 12.30 -7.43 -14.36
C GLY A 94 12.41 -6.55 -15.61
N SER A 95 12.85 -7.13 -16.73
CA SER A 95 12.86 -6.45 -18.02
C SER A 95 11.44 -6.14 -18.47
N THR A 96 11.16 -4.88 -18.81
CA THR A 96 9.91 -4.47 -19.45
C THR A 96 9.92 -4.69 -20.97
N GLN A 97 11.02 -5.24 -21.53
CA GLN A 97 11.08 -5.56 -22.95
C GLN A 97 10.11 -6.70 -23.26
N LYS A 98 9.30 -6.51 -24.30
CA LYS A 98 8.36 -7.54 -24.76
C LYS A 98 9.14 -8.75 -25.25
N PRO A 99 8.76 -9.99 -24.86
CA PRO A 99 9.41 -11.19 -25.36
C PRO A 99 9.21 -11.31 -26.87
N VAL A 100 10.32 -11.48 -27.58
CA VAL A 100 10.37 -11.57 -29.05
C VAL A 100 9.57 -12.77 -29.57
N GLU A 101 9.49 -13.84 -28.78
CA GLU A 101 8.76 -15.07 -29.13
C GLU A 101 7.24 -14.86 -29.24
N VAL A 102 6.69 -13.91 -28.48
CA VAL A 102 5.25 -13.63 -28.45
C VAL A 102 4.89 -12.54 -29.45
N PHE A 103 5.76 -11.54 -29.57
CA PHE A 103 5.56 -10.39 -30.44
C PHE A 103 6.63 -10.41 -31.53
N HIS A 104 6.40 -11.23 -32.56
CA HIS A 104 7.22 -11.23 -33.77
C HIS A 104 7.34 -9.79 -34.28
N THR A 105 8.55 -9.25 -34.24
CA THR A 105 8.89 -7.98 -34.88
C THR A 105 8.72 -8.16 -36.39
N LYS A 106 7.78 -7.44 -36.98
CA LYS A 106 7.77 -7.21 -38.44
C LYS A 106 8.91 -6.27 -38.82
#